data_AF-A0AAD6IYV5-F1
#
_entry.id   AF-A0AAD6IYV5-F1
#
_cell.length_a   1.000
_cell.length_b   1.000
_cell.length_c   1.000
_cell.angle_alpha   90.00
_cell.angle_beta   90.00
_cell.angle_gamma   90.00
#
_symmetry.space_group_name_H-M   'P 1'
#
loop_
_entity.id
_entity.type
_entity.pdbx_description
1 polymer ?
#
loop_
_entity_poly.entity_id
_entity_poly.type
_entity_poly.pdbx_seq_one_letter_code
_entity_poly.pdbx_strand_id
1 'polypeptide(L)'
;MAFSHPAAISNVTSHAQAPQPGDNDEGVPAGLPPHPDMKSHSDNLPALTPAFCFSTSTLKDFLRTSRATTDDTISQQLNTLSRPPTFNPTTTTSRQPSHRLIPPNTLTAFLHSTLYPSWSTRTEVLSYCAQVAAQPDPNDPSAAEIAQDNEVQGARTVDERLDPYSGRYFPKESRVEVLAGVVRNERGVEAIIRERTWDVVKSRSTDGMSGLTWQEAYDRWRQQKT
;
A
#
# COMPACT_ATOMS: atom_id res chain seq x y z
N MET A 1 74.49 -11.77 -3.60
CA MET A 1 73.45 -12.81 -3.81
C MET A 1 72.65 -12.34 -5.03
N ALA A 2 73.03 -12.64 -6.28
CA ALA A 2 72.92 -13.93 -7.00
C ALA A 2 71.44 -14.40 -7.04
N PHE A 3 70.69 -14.59 -8.14
CA PHE A 3 70.90 -14.87 -9.58
C PHE A 3 69.66 -14.37 -10.38
N SER A 4 69.82 -13.78 -11.58
CA SER A 4 69.49 -14.30 -12.94
C SER A 4 68.07 -14.87 -13.23
N HIS A 5 67.33 -14.17 -14.13
CA HIS A 5 66.60 -14.55 -15.37
C HIS A 5 66.40 -16.06 -15.76
N PRO A 6 65.65 -16.41 -16.84
CA PRO A 6 64.33 -16.00 -17.39
C PRO A 6 63.48 -17.20 -17.97
N ALA A 7 62.37 -16.89 -18.69
CA ALA A 7 61.70 -17.67 -19.78
C ALA A 7 60.98 -19.00 -19.37
N ALA A 8 60.01 -19.61 -20.08
CA ALA A 8 59.47 -19.47 -21.44
C ALA A 8 58.06 -20.10 -21.57
N ILE A 9 57.29 -19.57 -22.54
CA ILE A 9 56.43 -20.21 -23.57
C ILE A 9 56.22 -21.74 -23.52
N SER A 10 54.95 -22.20 -23.65
CA SER A 10 54.52 -23.25 -24.63
C SER A 10 53.00 -23.41 -24.76
N ASN A 11 52.55 -23.43 -26.01
CA ASN A 11 51.21 -23.76 -26.54
C ASN A 11 51.01 -25.28 -26.68
N VAL A 12 49.77 -25.76 -26.52
CA VAL A 12 49.13 -26.92 -27.22
C VAL A 12 47.61 -26.71 -27.03
N THR A 13 46.72 -26.42 -27.99
CA THR A 13 46.29 -26.98 -29.29
C THR A 13 45.51 -28.31 -29.23
N SER A 14 44.29 -28.29 -29.80
CA SER A 14 43.45 -29.40 -30.28
C SER A 14 42.61 -30.15 -29.22
N HIS A 15 41.36 -30.59 -29.44
CA HIS A 15 40.61 -30.88 -30.66
C HIS A 15 39.10 -30.67 -30.45
N ALA A 16 38.41 -30.24 -31.50
CA ALA A 16 36.96 -30.32 -31.65
C ALA A 16 36.50 -31.78 -31.82
N GLN A 17 35.32 -32.13 -31.29
CA GLN A 17 34.46 -33.15 -31.89
C GLN A 17 32.99 -32.99 -31.43
N ALA A 18 32.12 -32.74 -32.41
CA ALA A 18 30.71 -33.19 -32.43
C ALA A 18 30.56 -34.00 -33.75
N PRO A 19 29.44 -34.66 -34.13
CA PRO A 19 28.12 -34.72 -33.47
C PRO A 19 27.36 -36.08 -33.59
N GLN A 20 26.09 -36.09 -33.08
CA GLN A 20 24.92 -36.94 -33.43
C GLN A 20 24.80 -38.38 -32.85
N PRO A 21 23.62 -39.04 -32.95
CA PRO A 21 22.28 -38.65 -32.47
C PRO A 21 21.60 -39.82 -31.73
N GLY A 22 20.51 -39.56 -31.00
CA GLY A 22 19.70 -40.61 -30.39
C GLY A 22 18.33 -40.09 -29.99
N ASP A 23 17.33 -40.43 -30.81
CA ASP A 23 15.90 -40.30 -30.57
C ASP A 23 15.49 -40.93 -29.22
N ASN A 24 14.45 -40.36 -28.58
CA ASN A 24 13.21 -41.06 -28.25
C ASN A 24 12.23 -40.15 -27.48
N ASP A 25 11.00 -40.15 -28.00
CA ASP A 25 9.68 -40.10 -27.33
C ASP A 25 9.22 -38.90 -26.48
N GLU A 26 8.22 -38.21 -27.06
CA GLU A 26 6.81 -38.18 -26.60
C GLU A 26 6.51 -37.62 -25.19
N GLY A 27 5.85 -36.45 -25.13
CA GLY A 27 5.27 -35.94 -23.88
C GLY A 27 4.73 -34.51 -23.92
N VAL A 28 3.42 -34.41 -24.16
CA VAL A 28 2.49 -33.26 -24.06
C VAL A 28 2.79 -32.24 -22.93
N PRO A 29 2.53 -30.92 -23.12
CA PRO A 29 2.79 -29.89 -22.11
C PRO A 29 1.83 -29.98 -20.92
N ALA A 30 2.39 -30.13 -19.72
CA ALA A 30 1.65 -29.95 -18.48
C ALA A 30 1.42 -28.45 -18.23
N GLY A 31 0.17 -28.04 -18.30
CA GLY A 31 -0.28 -26.68 -17.99
C GLY A 31 0.12 -26.26 -16.58
N LEU A 32 0.46 -24.97 -16.46
CA LEU A 32 0.57 -24.28 -15.17
C LEU A 32 -0.74 -24.48 -14.37
N PRO A 33 -0.67 -24.73 -13.06
CA PRO A 33 -1.86 -24.73 -12.23
C PRO A 33 -2.43 -23.30 -12.17
N PRO A 34 -3.76 -23.11 -12.34
CA PRO A 34 -4.39 -21.83 -12.05
C PRO A 34 -4.24 -21.51 -10.55
N HIS A 35 -3.81 -20.28 -10.26
CA HIS A 35 -3.85 -19.73 -8.91
C HIS A 35 -5.26 -19.88 -8.34
N PRO A 36 -5.42 -20.31 -7.07
CA PRO A 36 -6.73 -20.46 -6.47
C PRO A 36 -7.41 -19.09 -6.38
N ASP A 37 -8.53 -18.96 -7.10
CA ASP A 37 -9.50 -17.88 -6.99
C ASP A 37 -9.82 -17.62 -5.52
N MET A 38 -9.34 -16.48 -5.01
CA MET A 38 -9.74 -15.97 -3.71
C MET A 38 -11.13 -15.37 -3.88
N LYS A 39 -12.12 -16.18 -3.48
CA LYS A 39 -13.57 -15.92 -3.52
C LYS A 39 -13.91 -14.46 -3.25
N SER A 40 -14.61 -13.87 -4.21
CA SER A 40 -15.19 -12.54 -4.15
C SER A 40 -16.25 -12.47 -3.05
N HIS A 41 -16.00 -11.63 -2.04
CA HIS A 41 -17.03 -11.13 -1.16
C HIS A 41 -16.94 -9.61 -1.13
N SER A 42 -17.63 -8.94 -2.07
CA SER A 42 -18.33 -7.65 -1.96
C SER A 42 -18.47 -7.00 -3.36
N ASP A 43 -19.69 -6.95 -3.88
CA ASP A 43 -20.09 -6.46 -5.21
C ASP A 43 -19.87 -4.96 -5.48
N ASN A 44 -18.92 -4.30 -4.82
CA ASN A 44 -18.58 -2.89 -5.07
C ASN A 44 -17.07 -2.59 -5.01
N LEU A 45 -16.20 -3.59 -4.83
CA LEU A 45 -14.76 -3.35 -4.95
C LEU A 45 -14.37 -3.38 -6.43
N PRO A 46 -13.62 -2.37 -6.94
CA PRO A 46 -12.97 -2.52 -8.22
C PRO A 46 -12.11 -3.79 -8.17
N ALA A 47 -12.21 -4.64 -9.19
CA ALA A 47 -11.38 -5.83 -9.28
C ALA A 47 -9.91 -5.41 -9.14
N LEU A 48 -9.25 -5.90 -8.09
CA LEU A 48 -7.87 -5.54 -7.79
C LEU A 48 -6.98 -6.11 -8.88
N THR A 49 -6.45 -5.21 -9.72
CA THR A 49 -5.55 -5.54 -10.83
C THR A 49 -4.28 -4.70 -10.72
N PRO A 50 -3.14 -5.16 -11.26
CA PRO A 50 -1.92 -4.35 -11.26
C PRO A 50 -2.11 -3.01 -11.99
N ALA A 51 -2.93 -3.01 -13.06
CA ALA A 51 -3.28 -1.81 -13.82
C ALA A 51 -3.96 -0.74 -12.95
N PHE A 52 -4.83 -1.14 -12.03
CA PHE A 52 -5.43 -0.23 -11.06
C PHE A 52 -4.38 0.45 -10.17
N CYS A 53 -3.40 -0.31 -9.68
CA CYS A 53 -2.34 0.24 -8.83
C CYS A 53 -1.42 1.20 -9.59
N PHE A 54 -1.02 0.87 -10.81
CA PHE A 54 -0.17 1.73 -11.64
C PHE A 54 -0.87 3.01 -12.11
N SER A 55 -2.21 3.02 -12.18
CA SER A 55 -2.99 4.25 -12.30
C SER A 55 -3.06 4.97 -10.94
N THR A 56 -1.97 5.64 -10.55
CA THR A 56 -1.85 6.27 -9.23
C THR A 56 -2.93 7.32 -8.94
N SER A 57 -3.47 7.98 -9.97
CA SER A 57 -4.62 8.88 -9.84
C SER A 57 -5.89 8.11 -9.44
N THR A 58 -6.18 6.99 -10.10
CA THR A 58 -7.33 6.14 -9.79
C THR A 58 -7.23 5.56 -8.38
N LEU A 59 -6.05 5.10 -7.95
CA LEU A 59 -5.81 4.64 -6.58
C LEU A 59 -6.11 5.76 -5.57
N LYS A 60 -5.58 6.97 -5.79
CA LYS A 60 -5.81 8.12 -4.91
C LYS A 60 -7.27 8.55 -4.89
N ASP A 61 -7.95 8.53 -6.03
CA ASP A 61 -9.37 8.89 -6.14
C ASP A 61 -10.27 7.91 -5.41
N PHE A 62 -9.96 6.61 -5.50
CA PHE A 62 -10.62 5.58 -4.70
C PHE A 62 -10.47 5.86 -3.20
N LEU A 63 -9.24 6.07 -2.72
CA LEU A 63 -8.98 6.33 -1.30
C LEU A 63 -9.65 7.62 -0.83
N ARG A 64 -9.57 8.69 -1.63
CA ARG A 64 -10.21 9.98 -1.35
C ARG A 64 -11.73 9.84 -1.25
N THR A 65 -12.35 9.14 -2.19
CA THR A 65 -13.81 8.92 -2.18
C THR A 65 -14.24 8.10 -0.98
N SER A 66 -13.52 7.01 -0.69
CA SER A 66 -13.78 6.16 0.48
C SER A 66 -13.65 6.93 1.80
N ARG A 67 -12.62 7.78 1.94
CA ARG A 67 -12.45 8.65 3.12
C ARG A 67 -13.60 9.66 3.24
N ALA A 68 -13.98 10.31 2.14
CA ALA A 68 -15.08 11.27 2.10
C ALA A 68 -16.41 10.63 2.54
N THR A 69 -16.68 9.40 2.13
CA THR A 69 -17.94 8.69 2.47
C THR A 69 -18.00 8.18 3.90
N THR A 70 -16.84 7.95 4.55
CA THR A 70 -16.80 7.28 5.87
C THR A 70 -16.20 8.15 6.96
N ASP A 71 -14.97 8.65 6.75
CA ASP A 71 -14.22 9.39 7.77
C ASP A 71 -14.62 10.87 7.82
N ASP A 72 -14.73 11.56 6.68
CA ASP A 72 -15.05 13.00 6.67
C ASP A 72 -16.48 13.26 7.17
N THR A 73 -17.39 12.30 6.97
CA THR A 73 -18.78 12.37 7.44
C THR A 73 -18.98 11.71 8.81
N ILE A 74 -17.92 11.27 9.50
CA ILE A 74 -18.03 10.52 10.76
C ILE A 74 -18.87 11.26 11.81
N SER A 75 -18.65 12.58 11.96
CA SER A 75 -19.40 13.38 12.92
C SER A 75 -20.90 13.39 12.60
N GLN A 76 -21.25 13.45 11.32
CA GLN A 76 -22.62 13.45 10.86
C GLN A 76 -23.26 12.08 11.07
N GLN A 77 -22.55 10.99 10.73
CA GLN A 77 -22.98 9.62 10.98
C GLN A 77 -23.19 9.36 12.49
N LEU A 78 -22.27 9.78 13.35
CA LEU A 78 -22.40 9.62 14.80
C LEU A 78 -23.58 10.43 15.37
N ASN A 79 -23.88 11.60 14.81
CA ASN A 79 -25.04 12.39 15.24
C ASN A 79 -26.36 11.68 14.94
N THR A 80 -26.47 10.88 13.87
CA THR A 80 -27.70 10.11 13.57
C THR A 80 -27.92 8.97 14.57
N LEU A 81 -26.84 8.41 15.12
CA LEU A 81 -26.90 7.38 16.17
C LEU A 81 -27.28 7.98 17.52
N SER A 82 -26.98 9.27 17.72
CA SER A 82 -27.26 9.97 18.95
C SER A 82 -28.76 10.31 19.03
N ARG A 83 -29.49 9.68 19.96
CA ARG A 83 -30.90 10.03 20.19
C ARG A 83 -30.98 11.47 20.71
N PRO A 84 -31.83 12.35 20.12
CA PRO A 84 -32.08 13.64 20.72
C PRO A 84 -32.70 13.44 22.10
N PRO A 85 -32.33 14.25 23.11
CA PRO A 85 -33.04 14.23 24.38
C PRO A 85 -34.53 14.53 24.11
N THR A 86 -35.43 13.76 24.71
CA THR A 86 -36.86 14.04 24.65
C THR A 86 -37.10 15.45 25.18
N PHE A 87 -37.78 16.30 24.41
CA PHE A 87 -38.09 17.66 24.83
C PHE A 87 -38.88 17.62 26.14
N ASN A 88 -38.33 18.24 27.18
CA ASN A 88 -39.00 18.41 28.45
C ASN A 88 -39.20 19.92 28.70
N PRO A 89 -40.46 20.42 28.76
CA PRO A 89 -40.73 21.84 28.95
C PRO A 89 -40.28 22.40 30.31
N THR A 90 -39.88 21.56 31.26
CA THR A 90 -39.34 21.99 32.56
C THR A 90 -37.82 22.17 32.59
N THR A 91 -37.09 21.75 31.55
CA THR A 91 -35.61 21.83 31.50
C THR A 91 -35.09 23.00 30.66
N THR A 92 -35.94 23.93 30.26
CA THR A 92 -35.62 25.07 29.36
C THR A 92 -34.69 26.13 29.97
N THR A 93 -34.46 26.11 31.28
CA THR A 93 -33.67 27.13 31.99
C THR A 93 -32.14 26.98 31.80
N SER A 94 -31.65 25.82 31.38
CA SER A 94 -30.21 25.59 31.20
C SER A 94 -29.91 24.95 29.85
N ARG A 95 -29.32 25.74 28.94
CA ARG A 95 -28.82 25.26 27.65
C ARG A 95 -27.47 24.58 27.87
N GLN A 96 -27.47 23.38 28.43
CA GLN A 96 -26.25 22.57 28.46
C GLN A 96 -26.00 22.04 27.04
N PRO A 97 -24.80 22.25 26.46
CA PRO A 97 -24.41 21.48 25.29
C PRO A 97 -24.30 20.02 25.74
N SER A 98 -25.37 19.25 25.58
CA SER A 98 -25.31 17.81 25.77
C SER A 98 -24.38 17.29 24.68
N HIS A 99 -23.14 16.97 25.02
CA HIS A 99 -22.36 16.04 24.21
C HIS A 99 -23.23 14.79 24.12
N ARG A 100 -23.92 14.60 23.00
CA ARG A 100 -24.86 13.49 22.83
C ARG A 100 -24.02 12.22 22.77
N LEU A 101 -23.85 11.60 23.93
CA LEU A 101 -23.13 10.34 24.07
C LEU A 101 -23.94 9.23 23.41
N ILE A 102 -23.23 8.31 22.76
CA ILE A 102 -23.83 7.19 22.03
C ILE A 102 -23.78 5.95 22.93
N PRO A 103 -24.89 5.21 23.09
CA PRO A 103 -24.88 3.96 23.84
C PRO A 103 -23.86 2.97 23.25
N PRO A 104 -23.08 2.23 24.08
CA PRO A 104 -22.01 1.35 23.61
C PRO A 104 -22.46 0.35 22.54
N ASN A 105 -23.61 -0.31 22.72
CA ASN A 105 -24.10 -1.30 21.77
C ASN A 105 -24.37 -0.71 20.37
N THR A 106 -24.96 0.49 20.31
CA THR A 106 -25.23 1.18 19.04
C THR A 106 -23.94 1.60 18.36
N LEU A 107 -22.97 2.09 19.13
CA LEU A 107 -21.67 2.49 18.61
C LEU A 107 -20.90 1.28 18.07
N THR A 108 -20.82 0.18 18.83
CA THR A 108 -20.18 -1.07 18.40
C THR A 108 -20.81 -1.61 17.12
N ALA A 109 -22.14 -1.61 17.01
CA ALA A 109 -22.83 -2.03 15.80
C ALA A 109 -22.42 -1.18 14.59
N PHE A 110 -22.36 0.15 14.74
CA PHE A 110 -21.87 1.04 13.70
C PHE A 110 -20.40 0.79 13.32
N LEU A 111 -19.53 0.61 14.30
CA LEU A 111 -18.11 0.32 14.06
C LEU A 111 -17.94 -0.97 13.25
N HIS A 112 -18.63 -2.04 13.64
CA HIS A 112 -18.52 -3.35 13.00
C HIS A 112 -19.15 -3.43 11.61
N SER A 113 -20.24 -2.69 11.37
CA SER A 113 -20.99 -2.76 10.10
C SER A 113 -20.54 -1.74 9.07
N THR A 114 -20.01 -0.59 9.49
CA THR A 114 -19.70 0.52 8.58
C THR A 114 -18.23 0.90 8.63
N LEU A 115 -17.71 1.27 9.80
CA LEU A 115 -16.39 1.90 9.89
C LEU A 115 -15.27 0.90 9.60
N TYR A 116 -15.23 -0.22 10.33
CA TYR A 116 -14.18 -1.22 10.20
C TYR A 116 -14.16 -1.92 8.84
N PRO A 117 -15.31 -2.28 8.21
CA PRO A 117 -15.30 -2.80 6.84
C PRO A 117 -14.70 -1.82 5.81
N SER A 118 -15.00 -0.52 5.92
CA SER A 118 -14.41 0.51 5.06
C SER A 118 -12.89 0.61 5.26
N TRP A 119 -12.44 0.57 6.52
CA TRP A 119 -11.02 0.54 6.87
C TRP A 119 -10.31 -0.72 6.33
N SER A 120 -10.96 -1.89 6.42
CA SER A 120 -10.44 -3.16 5.87
C SER A 120 -10.25 -3.08 4.37
N THR A 121 -11.26 -2.59 3.66
CA THR A 121 -11.22 -2.45 2.20
C THR A 121 -10.04 -1.58 1.77
N ARG A 122 -9.83 -0.42 2.41
CA ARG A 122 -8.68 0.45 2.11
C ARG A 122 -7.35 -0.21 2.46
N THR A 123 -7.26 -0.94 3.57
CA THR A 123 -6.07 -1.70 3.95
C THR A 123 -5.75 -2.79 2.93
N GLU A 124 -6.75 -3.51 2.43
CA GLU A 124 -6.61 -4.56 1.42
C GLU A 124 -6.08 -3.98 0.10
N VAL A 125 -6.67 -2.87 -0.36
CA VAL A 125 -6.19 -2.17 -1.57
C VAL A 125 -4.74 -1.72 -1.44
N LEU A 126 -4.38 -1.08 -0.32
CA LEU A 126 -3.01 -0.64 -0.05
C LEU A 126 -2.03 -1.80 0.18
N SER A 127 -2.51 -2.96 0.62
CA SER A 127 -1.70 -4.16 0.78
C SER A 127 -1.43 -4.81 -0.57
N TYR A 128 -2.46 -4.92 -1.40
CA TYR A 128 -2.35 -5.41 -2.76
C TYR A 128 -1.41 -4.54 -3.60
N CYS A 129 -1.59 -3.21 -3.61
CA CYS A 129 -0.71 -2.33 -4.37
C CYS A 129 0.74 -2.32 -3.85
N ALA A 130 0.97 -2.59 -2.56
CA ALA A 130 2.33 -2.79 -2.06
C ALA A 130 2.97 -4.08 -2.59
N GLN A 131 2.20 -5.15 -2.73
CA GLN A 131 2.70 -6.40 -3.32
C GLN A 131 3.03 -6.20 -4.80
N VAL A 132 2.17 -5.49 -5.55
CA VAL A 132 2.44 -5.12 -6.94
C VAL A 132 3.71 -4.27 -7.05
N ALA A 133 3.89 -3.29 -6.16
CA ALA A 133 5.08 -2.43 -6.15
C ALA A 133 6.38 -3.14 -5.76
N ALA A 134 6.29 -4.34 -5.16
CA ALA A 134 7.45 -5.14 -4.76
C ALA A 134 7.91 -6.09 -5.88
N GLN A 135 7.15 -6.21 -6.97
CA GLN A 135 7.47 -7.07 -8.11
C GLN A 135 8.01 -6.24 -9.28
N PRO A 136 8.97 -6.76 -10.07
CA PRO A 136 9.38 -6.13 -11.31
C PRO A 136 8.20 -5.96 -12.27
N ASP A 137 8.14 -4.84 -12.97
CA ASP A 137 7.09 -4.55 -13.94
C ASP A 137 7.56 -4.84 -15.37
N PRO A 138 7.17 -5.99 -15.96
CA PRO A 138 7.60 -6.34 -17.31
C PRO A 138 7.01 -5.41 -18.40
N ASN A 139 6.00 -4.61 -18.06
CA ASN A 139 5.33 -3.69 -18.98
C ASN A 139 5.81 -2.24 -18.82
N ASP A 140 6.90 -2.00 -18.09
CA ASP A 140 7.54 -0.68 -18.04
C ASP A 140 8.65 -0.62 -19.11
N PRO A 141 8.37 0.01 -20.29
CA PRO A 141 9.36 0.08 -21.36
C PRO A 141 10.56 0.94 -21.01
N SER A 142 10.42 1.84 -20.03
CA SER A 142 11.45 2.80 -19.63
C SER A 142 12.33 2.31 -18.49
N ALA A 143 11.99 1.20 -17.83
CA ALA A 143 12.71 0.72 -16.64
C ALA A 143 14.21 0.49 -16.91
N ALA A 144 14.55 -0.15 -18.02
CA ALA A 144 15.94 -0.41 -18.39
C ALA A 144 16.71 0.87 -18.73
N GLU A 145 16.08 1.79 -19.47
CA GLU A 145 16.67 3.09 -19.83
C GLU A 145 16.89 3.97 -18.60
N ILE A 146 15.93 3.99 -17.67
CA ILE A 146 16.02 4.69 -16.38
C ILE A 146 17.16 4.12 -15.54
N ALA A 147 17.27 2.80 -15.42
CA ALA A 147 18.34 2.17 -14.67
C ALA A 147 19.72 2.53 -15.23
N GLN A 148 19.87 2.48 -16.56
CA GLN A 148 21.11 2.84 -17.24
C GLN A 148 21.45 4.33 -17.08
N ASP A 149 20.48 5.23 -17.24
CA ASP A 149 20.67 6.68 -17.06
C ASP A 149 21.06 7.00 -15.61
N ASN A 150 20.37 6.39 -14.64
CA ASN A 150 20.68 6.54 -13.22
C ASN A 150 22.11 6.07 -12.89
N GLU A 151 22.57 4.97 -13.48
CA GLU A 151 23.94 4.46 -13.30
C GLU A 151 24.97 5.42 -13.91
N VAL A 152 24.76 5.85 -15.16
CA VAL A 152 25.69 6.73 -15.87
C VAL A 152 25.81 8.09 -15.19
N GLN A 153 24.68 8.71 -14.82
CA GLN A 153 24.68 10.01 -14.19
C GLN A 153 25.11 9.94 -12.71
N GLY A 154 24.82 8.82 -12.03
CA GLY A 154 25.31 8.57 -10.66
C GLY A 154 26.83 8.39 -10.59
N ALA A 155 27.44 7.84 -11.65
CA ALA A 155 28.91 7.70 -11.75
C ALA A 155 29.63 8.98 -12.21
N ARG A 156 28.90 10.03 -12.59
CA ARG A 156 29.48 11.28 -13.10
C ARG A 156 30.11 12.09 -11.97
N THR A 157 31.44 12.20 -11.96
CA THR A 157 32.16 13.12 -11.07
C THR A 157 32.13 14.55 -11.63
N VAL A 158 31.69 15.50 -10.82
CA VAL A 158 31.59 16.92 -11.17
C VAL A 158 32.59 17.73 -10.34
N ASP A 159 33.39 18.56 -11.00
CA ASP A 159 34.22 19.56 -10.32
C ASP A 159 33.36 20.80 -9.99
N GLU A 160 32.85 20.84 -8.75
CA GLU A 160 32.01 21.91 -8.22
C GLU A 160 32.69 23.29 -8.27
N ARG A 161 34.02 23.34 -8.37
CA ARG A 161 34.77 24.59 -8.45
C ARG A 161 34.71 25.23 -9.83
N LEU A 162 34.47 24.43 -10.87
CA LEU A 162 34.32 24.89 -12.25
C LEU A 162 32.85 25.23 -12.56
N ASP A 163 31.91 24.44 -12.02
CA ASP A 163 30.47 24.70 -12.15
C ASP A 163 29.68 24.21 -10.91
N PRO A 164 29.31 25.13 -10.00
CA PRO A 164 28.56 24.83 -8.78
C PRO A 164 27.15 24.27 -8.98
N TYR A 165 26.59 24.34 -10.19
CA TYR A 165 25.21 23.92 -10.47
C TYR A 165 25.13 22.56 -11.18
N SER A 166 26.26 22.07 -11.70
CA SER A 166 26.31 20.84 -12.50
C SER A 166 26.27 19.53 -11.69
N GLY A 167 26.36 19.59 -10.36
CA GLY A 167 26.33 18.40 -9.48
C GLY A 167 24.92 17.89 -9.13
N ARG A 168 23.86 18.58 -9.55
CA ARG A 168 22.48 18.20 -9.19
C ARG A 168 21.91 17.21 -10.20
N TYR A 169 22.19 15.92 -9.99
CA TYR A 169 21.44 14.85 -10.64
C TYR A 169 20.34 14.33 -9.72
N PHE A 170 19.13 14.19 -10.25
CA PHE A 170 18.01 13.54 -9.57
C PHE A 170 17.72 12.22 -10.29
N PRO A 171 17.92 11.07 -9.61
CA PRO A 171 17.56 9.78 -10.16
C PRO A 171 16.11 9.76 -10.62
N LYS A 172 15.86 9.26 -11.82
CA LYS A 172 14.51 9.02 -12.30
C LYS A 172 13.99 7.76 -11.63
N GLU A 173 12.74 7.81 -11.18
CA GLU A 173 12.08 6.65 -10.57
C GLU A 173 11.36 5.84 -11.67
N SER A 174 11.51 4.53 -11.62
CA SER A 174 10.71 3.58 -12.40
C SER A 174 9.25 3.59 -11.95
N ARG A 175 8.33 3.04 -12.77
CA ARG A 175 6.90 3.03 -12.44
C ARG A 175 6.60 2.32 -11.12
N VAL A 176 7.34 1.26 -10.79
CA VAL A 176 7.24 0.51 -9.52
C VAL A 176 7.75 1.31 -8.33
N GLU A 177 8.82 2.07 -8.48
CA GLU A 177 9.37 2.92 -7.43
C GLU A 177 8.43 4.07 -7.09
N VAL A 178 7.87 4.72 -8.11
CA VAL A 178 6.83 5.75 -7.97
C VAL A 178 5.63 5.16 -7.22
N LEU A 179 5.14 3.98 -7.63
CA LEU A 179 4.03 3.31 -6.95
C LEU A 179 4.37 2.98 -5.49
N ALA A 180 5.57 2.47 -5.20
CA ALA A 180 6.00 2.18 -3.84
C ALA A 180 6.01 3.45 -2.97
N GLY A 181 6.46 4.57 -3.51
CA GLY A 181 6.39 5.88 -2.87
C GLY A 181 4.95 6.31 -2.56
N VAL A 182 4.05 6.20 -3.55
CA VAL A 182 2.62 6.51 -3.38
C VAL A 182 1.99 5.65 -2.28
N VAL A 183 2.21 4.33 -2.30
CA VAL A 183 1.63 3.41 -1.31
C VAL A 183 2.16 3.69 0.10
N ARG A 184 3.46 4.00 0.25
CA ARG A 184 4.06 4.40 1.54
C ARG A 184 3.39 5.67 2.08
N ASN A 185 3.22 6.68 1.24
CA ASN A 185 2.58 7.93 1.63
C ASN A 185 1.11 7.72 2.00
N GLU A 186 0.36 6.98 1.19
CA GLU A 186 -1.06 6.72 1.47
C GLU A 186 -1.28 5.90 2.74
N ARG A 187 -0.38 4.98 3.10
CA ARG A 187 -0.41 4.30 4.41
C ARG A 187 -0.19 5.27 5.58
N GLY A 188 0.71 6.25 5.42
CA GLY A 188 0.92 7.30 6.43
C GLY A 188 -0.31 8.18 6.58
N VAL A 189 -0.89 8.63 5.47
CA VAL A 189 -2.14 9.40 5.46
C VAL A 189 -3.28 8.60 6.11
N GLU A 190 -3.38 7.31 5.79
CA GLU A 190 -4.38 6.41 6.35
C GLU A 190 -4.28 6.31 7.88
N ALA A 191 -3.06 6.19 8.43
CA ALA A 191 -2.85 6.16 9.88
C ALA A 191 -3.32 7.47 10.55
N ILE A 192 -3.00 8.62 9.95
CA ILE A 192 -3.44 9.94 10.45
C ILE A 192 -4.96 10.07 10.43
N ILE A 193 -5.60 9.64 9.35
CA ILE A 193 -7.05 9.73 9.21
C ILE A 193 -7.74 8.84 10.23
N ARG A 194 -7.30 7.59 10.41
CA ARG A 194 -7.87 6.68 11.40
C ARG A 194 -7.74 7.21 12.82
N GLU A 195 -6.59 7.81 13.16
CA GLU A 195 -6.40 8.45 14.46
C GLU A 195 -7.41 9.57 14.68
N ARG A 196 -7.57 10.48 13.70
CA ARG A 196 -8.52 11.60 13.79
C ARG A 196 -9.96 11.12 13.87
N THR A 197 -10.35 10.15 13.04
CA THR A 197 -11.68 9.55 13.07
C THR A 197 -11.93 8.92 14.45
N TRP A 198 -10.93 8.23 15.00
CA TRP A 198 -11.03 7.60 16.31
C TRP A 198 -11.14 8.61 17.45
N ASP A 199 -10.45 9.74 17.39
CA ASP A 199 -10.63 10.83 18.36
C ASP A 199 -12.07 11.32 18.40
N VAL A 200 -12.71 11.46 17.23
CA VAL A 200 -14.12 11.83 17.16
C VAL A 200 -14.99 10.73 17.76
N VAL A 201 -14.74 9.46 17.44
CA VAL A 201 -15.47 8.31 18.02
C VAL A 201 -15.33 8.28 19.56
N LYS A 202 -14.11 8.39 20.10
CA LYS A 202 -13.84 8.45 21.53
C LYS A 202 -14.62 9.59 22.19
N SER A 203 -14.64 10.78 21.59
CA SER A 203 -15.36 11.95 22.13
C SER A 203 -16.89 11.77 22.23
N ARG A 204 -17.45 10.79 21.50
CA ARG A 204 -18.89 10.49 21.47
C ARG A 204 -19.27 9.22 22.23
N SER A 205 -18.28 8.41 22.60
CA SER A 205 -18.48 7.21 23.42
C SER A 205 -18.70 7.56 24.90
N THR A 206 -19.52 6.78 25.60
CA THR A 206 -19.78 6.98 27.04
C THR A 206 -18.59 6.63 27.93
N ASP A 207 -17.73 5.72 27.49
CA ASP A 207 -16.61 5.15 28.23
C ASP A 207 -15.24 5.54 27.65
N GLY A 208 -15.20 6.46 26.67
CA GLY A 208 -13.96 6.83 25.98
C GLY A 208 -13.35 5.67 25.18
N MET A 209 -14.17 4.72 24.70
CA MET A 209 -13.72 3.47 24.08
C MET A 209 -12.77 2.67 24.98
N SER A 210 -12.97 2.70 26.30
CA SER A 210 -12.16 2.00 27.29
C SER A 210 -10.65 2.33 27.21
N GLY A 211 -10.29 3.50 26.66
CA GLY A 211 -8.90 3.93 26.50
C GLY A 211 -8.13 3.24 25.37
N LEU A 212 -8.79 2.45 24.53
CA LEU A 212 -8.14 1.74 23.41
C LEU A 212 -7.70 2.70 22.32
N THR A 213 -6.57 2.38 21.70
CA THR A 213 -6.16 2.97 20.42
C THR A 213 -7.03 2.41 19.29
N TRP A 214 -7.06 3.12 18.15
CA TRP A 214 -7.83 2.64 17.00
C TRP A 214 -7.26 1.33 16.46
N GLN A 215 -5.93 1.15 16.54
CA GLN A 215 -5.23 -0.05 16.11
C GLN A 215 -5.69 -1.25 16.92
N GLU A 216 -5.65 -1.16 18.24
CA GLU A 216 -6.06 -2.26 19.13
C GLU A 216 -7.54 -2.63 18.92
N ALA A 217 -8.41 -1.63 18.82
CA ALA A 217 -9.84 -1.87 18.61
C ALA A 217 -10.11 -2.53 17.25
N TYR A 218 -9.44 -2.04 16.21
CA TYR A 218 -9.56 -2.58 14.86
C TYR A 218 -8.96 -3.99 14.72
N ASP A 219 -7.80 -4.25 15.33
CA ASP A 219 -7.15 -5.55 15.30
C ASP A 219 -7.95 -6.61 16.05
N ARG A 220 -8.57 -6.26 17.18
CA ARG A 220 -9.54 -7.13 17.87
C ARG A 220 -10.71 -7.51 16.98
N TRP A 221 -11.27 -6.55 16.25
CA TRP A 221 -12.35 -6.81 15.29
C TRP A 221 -11.89 -7.73 14.15
N ARG A 222 -10.68 -7.51 13.60
CA ARG A 222 -10.13 -8.37 12.54
C ARG A 222 -9.93 -9.81 13.01
N GLN A 223 -9.43 -10.00 14.23
CA GLN A 223 -9.22 -11.33 14.81
C GLN A 223 -10.53 -12.08 15.03
N GLN A 224 -11.63 -11.38 15.30
CA GLN A 224 -12.97 -12.00 15.45
C GLN A 224 -13.62 -12.40 14.12
N LYS A 225 -13.19 -11.81 13.00
CA LYS A 225 -13.70 -12.10 11.65
C LYS A 225 -12.99 -13.29 11.00
N THR A 226 -11.80 -13.63 11.49
CA THR A 226 -10.98 -14.75 10.99
C THR A 226 -11.41 -16.05 11.64
#